data_AF-A0A9P8RGI5-F1
#
_entry.id   AF-A0A9P8RGI5-F1
#
_cell.length_a   1.000
_cell.length_b   1.000
_cell.length_c   1.000
_cell.angle_alpha   90.00
_cell.angle_beta   90.00
_cell.angle_gamma   90.00
#
_symmetry.space_group_name_H-M   'P 1'
#
loop_
_entity.id
_entity.type
_entity.pdbx_description
1 polymer ?
#
loop_
_entity_poly.entity_id
_entity_poly.type
_entity_poly.pdbx_seq_one_letter_code
_entity_poly.pdbx_strand_id
1 'polypeptide(L)'
;MIGTSFPEYVFIRVCIFVLQYTTPLCLTALLTLLVAGGRPALSWRISQLLFAYSVVDVLYAIFIWIPYNKRLRNEARHPPAVSSDERKALFDKCITEHVSDFDRYVRLWFLGADEAEIRRDNVRNFILWAFFDTGPEDASAQALEQASGFVDIFEQQLGRKLEPGEGSATGLRLTIDAIETRYRSFIWYVIVGLVDFVAHCYLAWEGFQYHAQPLSKVFSVLPFRLQSTVASKQSPSRQLGYWHRPHTAPDKVPMVFLHGIGIGLVTYAPFLARLNNAAHRNGDIGIIAVEILPISFRLTSDPLGKLEFLSQLDTILKSHGWDKFVLAAHSYGTVLASHMVHSQTFGSRIQGVVLLDPVSIMLHQPDVAYNFTRRKPRQANEWQLWYFASMDPGVAHTLGRHFFWRENIIWKEELLALPSDDGEGQSPVRRRKVAVCLSERDLIVDTLSVAEYLVGGEDWVPGKASHESDETKIHHATRDGIEVLWFPGLDHSQLFDTKKDQERVCRVLRQYCTQL
;
A
#
# COMPACT_ATOMS: atom_id res chain seq x y z
N MET A 1 5.29 8.43 -10.42
CA MET A 1 5.95 7.25 -11.06
C MET A 1 6.76 7.72 -12.27
N ILE A 2 7.89 7.06 -12.59
CA ILE A 2 8.61 7.31 -13.86
C ILE A 2 7.74 6.84 -15.04
N GLY A 3 7.92 7.40 -16.23
CA GLY A 3 7.19 6.97 -17.43
C GLY A 3 7.67 5.62 -17.98
N THR A 4 7.37 5.35 -19.25
CA THR A 4 7.65 4.06 -19.92
C THR A 4 8.63 4.20 -21.08
N SER A 5 9.25 5.37 -21.25
CA SER A 5 10.14 5.63 -22.40
C SER A 5 11.48 4.89 -22.28
N PHE A 6 12.17 4.71 -23.42
CA PHE A 6 13.48 4.07 -23.44
C PHE A 6 14.56 4.83 -22.63
N PRO A 7 14.66 6.18 -22.68
CA PRO A 7 15.58 6.91 -21.83
C PRO A 7 15.33 6.70 -20.33
N GLU A 8 14.05 6.69 -19.93
CA GLU A 8 13.65 6.40 -18.54
C GLU A 8 14.02 4.97 -18.14
N TYR A 9 13.88 4.00 -19.05
CA TYR A 9 14.30 2.63 -18.84
C TYR A 9 15.81 2.51 -18.62
N VAL A 10 16.61 3.17 -19.45
CA VAL A 10 18.07 3.18 -19.28
C VAL A 10 18.43 3.84 -17.95
N PHE A 11 17.83 4.99 -17.65
CA PHE A 11 18.04 5.72 -16.40
C PHE A 11 17.77 4.86 -15.17
N ILE A 12 16.58 4.26 -15.07
CA ILE A 12 16.20 3.47 -13.88
C ILE A 12 17.09 2.24 -13.72
N ARG A 13 17.47 1.58 -14.82
CA ARG A 13 18.38 0.42 -14.79
C ARG A 13 19.79 0.81 -14.31
N VAL A 14 20.30 1.96 -14.73
CA VAL A 14 21.58 2.50 -14.24
C VAL A 14 21.49 2.84 -12.76
N CYS A 15 20.43 3.51 -12.31
CA CYS A 15 20.22 3.82 -10.89
C CYS A 15 20.20 2.55 -10.02
N ILE A 16 19.43 1.54 -10.43
CA ILE A 16 19.35 0.24 -9.75
C ILE A 16 20.72 -0.41 -9.67
N PHE A 17 21.45 -0.45 -10.78
CA PHE A 17 22.78 -1.05 -10.83
C PHE A 17 23.76 -0.34 -9.88
N VAL A 18 23.81 0.99 -9.90
CA VAL A 18 24.70 1.78 -9.03
C VAL A 18 24.35 1.57 -7.55
N LEU A 19 23.07 1.55 -7.19
CA LEU A 19 22.63 1.37 -5.80
C LEU A 19 22.85 -0.06 -5.29
N GLN A 20 22.59 -1.06 -6.12
CA GLN A 20 22.74 -2.46 -5.74
C GLN A 20 24.20 -2.89 -5.64
N TYR A 21 25.06 -2.36 -6.51
CA TYR A 21 26.46 -2.77 -6.64
C TYR A 21 27.44 -1.68 -6.17
N THR A 22 27.02 -0.75 -5.29
CA THR A 22 27.85 0.37 -4.85
C THR A 22 29.21 -0.09 -4.32
N THR A 23 29.24 -1.09 -3.43
CA THR A 23 30.49 -1.60 -2.84
C THR A 23 31.40 -2.27 -3.88
N PRO A 24 30.93 -3.21 -4.72
CA PRO A 24 31.71 -3.71 -5.84
C PRO A 24 32.26 -2.61 -6.77
N LEU A 25 31.48 -1.58 -7.07
CA LEU A 25 31.91 -0.44 -7.88
C LEU A 25 33.01 0.37 -7.17
N CYS A 26 32.88 0.63 -5.87
CA CYS A 26 33.92 1.31 -5.08
C CYS A 26 35.23 0.53 -5.06
N LEU A 27 35.18 -0.80 -4.89
CA LEU A 27 36.35 -1.67 -4.89
C LEU A 27 37.01 -1.75 -6.28
N THR A 28 36.21 -1.77 -7.34
CA THR A 28 36.70 -1.75 -8.72
C THR A 28 37.39 -0.42 -9.04
N ALA A 29 36.78 0.70 -8.64
CA ALA A 29 37.39 2.02 -8.79
C ALA A 29 38.71 2.14 -7.99
N LEU A 30 38.75 1.62 -6.76
CA LEU A 30 39.96 1.56 -5.94
C LEU A 30 41.06 0.75 -6.63
N LEU A 31 40.74 -0.42 -7.19
CA LEU A 31 41.68 -1.25 -7.93
C LEU A 31 42.22 -0.51 -9.17
N THR A 32 41.37 0.15 -9.93
CA THR A 32 41.77 0.94 -11.11
C THR A 32 42.74 2.05 -10.73
N LEU A 33 42.49 2.77 -9.63
CA LEU A 33 43.39 3.81 -9.12
C LEU A 33 44.75 3.23 -8.70
N LEU A 34 44.75 2.04 -8.09
CA LEU A 34 45.98 1.35 -7.69
C LEU A 34 46.79 0.86 -8.89
N VAL A 35 46.13 0.35 -9.93
CA VAL A 35 46.79 -0.06 -11.18
C VAL A 35 47.40 1.16 -11.88
N ALA A 36 46.69 2.28 -11.93
CA ALA A 36 47.15 3.50 -12.60
C ALA A 36 48.22 4.28 -11.83
N GLY A 37 48.06 4.43 -10.51
CA GLY A 37 48.90 5.28 -9.65
C GLY A 37 49.89 4.53 -8.76
N GLY A 38 49.89 3.19 -8.80
CA GLY A 38 50.71 2.35 -7.93
C GLY A 38 50.38 2.50 -6.44
N ARG A 39 51.32 2.10 -5.56
CA ARG A 39 51.14 2.22 -4.10
C ARG A 39 50.79 3.62 -3.59
N PRO A 40 51.34 4.72 -4.15
CA PRO A 40 50.95 6.08 -3.72
C PRO A 40 49.45 6.37 -3.84
N ALA A 41 48.73 5.71 -4.76
CA ALA A 41 47.30 5.91 -4.93
C ALA A 41 46.48 5.58 -3.67
N LEU A 42 46.97 4.74 -2.76
CA LEU A 42 46.31 4.47 -1.47
C LEU A 42 46.23 5.72 -0.58
N SER A 43 47.17 6.66 -0.73
CA SER A 43 47.18 7.90 0.04
C SER A 43 46.26 8.98 -0.52
N TRP A 44 45.70 8.77 -1.73
CA TRP A 44 44.78 9.72 -2.33
C TRP A 44 43.46 9.74 -1.55
N ARG A 45 42.92 10.93 -1.30
CA ARG A 45 41.67 11.12 -0.54
C ARG A 45 40.51 10.30 -1.13
N ILE A 46 40.42 10.23 -2.46
CA ILE A 46 39.38 9.45 -3.14
C ILE A 46 39.49 7.95 -2.82
N SER A 47 40.70 7.38 -2.82
CA SER A 47 40.94 5.97 -2.46
C SER A 47 40.55 5.69 -1.01
N GLN A 48 40.89 6.61 -0.10
CA GLN A 48 40.51 6.50 1.32
C GLN A 48 39.00 6.54 1.51
N LEU A 49 38.28 7.42 0.80
CA LEU A 49 36.81 7.50 0.85
C LEU A 49 36.15 6.23 0.28
N LEU A 50 36.62 5.72 -0.86
CA LEU A 50 36.10 4.49 -1.47
C LEU A 50 36.32 3.26 -0.56
N PHE A 51 37.49 3.19 0.08
CA PHE A 51 37.79 2.13 1.04
C PHE A 51 36.93 2.25 2.30
N ALA A 52 36.86 3.45 2.89
CA ALA A 52 36.06 3.70 4.10
C ALA A 52 34.58 3.38 3.87
N TYR A 53 34.02 3.81 2.74
CA TYR A 53 32.64 3.46 2.36
C TYR A 53 32.46 1.94 2.27
N SER A 54 33.35 1.24 1.56
CA SER A 54 33.28 -0.22 1.41
C SER A 54 33.30 -0.93 2.77
N VAL A 55 34.13 -0.46 3.71
CA VAL A 55 34.17 -0.99 5.07
C VAL A 55 32.85 -0.75 5.80
N VAL A 56 32.31 0.47 5.76
CA VAL A 56 31.03 0.81 6.41
C VAL A 56 29.89 -0.02 5.85
N ASP A 57 29.79 -0.17 4.53
CA ASP A 57 28.73 -0.94 3.88
C ASP A 57 28.82 -2.43 4.23
N VAL A 58 30.02 -3.01 4.29
CA VAL A 58 30.22 -4.40 4.71
C VAL A 58 29.85 -4.60 6.19
N LEU A 59 30.24 -3.70 7.07
CA LEU A 59 29.86 -3.75 8.49
C LEU A 59 28.33 -3.64 8.64
N TYR A 60 27.70 -2.69 7.93
CA TYR A 60 26.25 -2.57 7.87
C TYR A 60 25.59 -3.86 7.36
N ALA A 61 26.13 -4.47 6.31
CA ALA A 61 25.59 -5.71 5.76
C ALA A 61 25.62 -6.83 6.80
N ILE A 62 26.75 -7.03 7.46
CA ILE A 62 26.96 -8.10 8.45
C ILE A 62 26.13 -7.89 9.71
N PHE A 63 26.11 -6.66 10.25
CA PHE A 63 25.53 -6.40 11.57
C PHE A 63 24.06 -5.96 11.53
N ILE A 64 23.56 -5.47 10.39
CA ILE A 64 22.19 -4.94 10.28
C ILE A 64 21.40 -5.68 9.20
N TRP A 65 21.85 -5.65 7.94
CA TRP A 65 21.06 -6.16 6.81
C TRP A 65 20.87 -7.69 6.86
N ILE A 66 21.92 -8.47 7.10
CA ILE A 66 21.83 -9.95 7.17
C ILE A 66 20.94 -10.39 8.33
N PRO A 67 21.12 -9.91 9.59
CA PRO A 67 20.24 -10.25 10.70
C PRO A 67 18.79 -9.84 10.45
N TYR A 68 18.56 -8.67 9.85
CA TYR A 68 17.22 -8.23 9.49
C TYR A 68 16.57 -9.22 8.52
N ASN A 69 17.23 -9.52 7.39
CA ASN A 69 16.72 -10.43 6.36
C ASN A 69 16.54 -11.86 6.86
N LYS A 70 17.34 -12.31 7.85
CA LYS A 70 17.13 -13.62 8.48
C LYS A 70 15.75 -13.74 9.12
N ARG A 71 15.19 -12.66 9.69
CA ARG A 71 13.84 -12.67 10.30
C ARG A 71 12.72 -12.85 9.29
N LEU A 72 12.91 -12.46 8.03
CA LEU A 72 11.88 -12.57 6.98
C LEU A 72 11.52 -14.03 6.69
N ARG A 73 12.34 -14.98 7.17
CA ARG A 73 12.06 -16.43 7.10
C ARG A 73 11.08 -16.92 8.18
N ASN A 74 10.77 -16.09 9.19
CA ASN A 74 9.77 -16.43 10.18
C ASN A 74 8.40 -16.58 9.50
N GLU A 75 7.58 -17.50 10.00
CA GLU A 75 6.22 -17.72 9.50
C GLU A 75 5.27 -16.58 9.89
N ALA A 76 4.24 -16.38 9.07
CA ALA A 76 3.20 -15.41 9.37
C ALA A 76 2.37 -15.87 10.56
N ARG A 77 1.97 -14.94 11.42
CA ARG A 77 1.00 -15.21 12.48
C ARG A 77 -0.39 -14.87 11.97
N HIS A 78 -1.08 -15.89 11.47
CA HIS A 78 -2.39 -15.72 10.85
C HIS A 78 -3.48 -15.28 11.84
N PRO A 79 -4.50 -14.53 11.36
CA PRO A 79 -5.64 -14.15 12.18
C PRO A 79 -6.46 -15.38 12.59
N PRO A 80 -7.37 -15.24 13.59
CA PRO A 80 -8.25 -16.32 13.99
C PRO A 80 -9.03 -16.91 12.80
N ALA A 81 -9.19 -18.24 12.81
CA ALA A 81 -9.96 -18.93 11.79
C ALA A 81 -11.42 -18.46 11.80
N VAL A 82 -11.96 -18.20 10.61
CA VAL A 82 -13.40 -17.94 10.42
C VAL A 82 -14.19 -19.24 10.47
N SER A 83 -15.49 -19.10 10.78
CA SER A 83 -16.42 -20.23 10.74
C SER A 83 -16.54 -20.81 9.33
N SER A 84 -17.02 -22.06 9.25
CA SER A 84 -17.25 -22.73 7.96
C SER A 84 -18.21 -21.95 7.07
N ASP A 85 -19.27 -21.39 7.66
CA ASP A 85 -20.32 -20.70 6.92
C ASP A 85 -19.84 -19.33 6.41
N GLU A 86 -19.13 -18.56 7.23
CA GLU A 86 -18.50 -17.31 6.81
C GLU A 86 -17.45 -17.54 5.72
N ARG A 87 -16.66 -18.62 5.85
CA ARG A 87 -15.68 -19.01 4.82
C ARG A 87 -16.37 -19.32 3.50
N LYS A 88 -17.45 -20.10 3.53
CA LYS A 88 -18.20 -20.43 2.32
C LYS A 88 -18.82 -19.18 1.69
N ALA A 89 -19.45 -18.33 2.49
CA ALA A 89 -20.05 -17.08 1.99
C ALA A 89 -18.99 -16.17 1.33
N LEU A 90 -17.81 -16.06 1.94
CA LEU A 90 -16.69 -15.33 1.34
C LEU A 90 -16.20 -15.99 0.05
N PHE A 91 -16.08 -17.32 0.02
CA PHE A 91 -15.67 -18.06 -1.18
C PHE A 91 -16.66 -17.82 -2.32
N ASP A 92 -17.96 -17.97 -2.07
CA ASP A 92 -19.01 -17.74 -3.08
C ASP A 92 -18.98 -16.28 -3.57
N LYS A 93 -18.87 -15.31 -2.66
CA LYS A 93 -18.79 -13.89 -3.01
C LYS A 93 -17.57 -13.56 -3.88
N CYS A 94 -16.41 -14.16 -3.60
CA CYS A 94 -15.23 -13.96 -4.44
C CYS A 94 -15.37 -14.68 -5.78
N ILE A 95 -15.53 -16.00 -5.73
CA ILE A 95 -15.36 -16.90 -6.88
C ILE A 95 -16.61 -16.90 -7.77
N THR A 96 -17.81 -17.02 -7.20
CA THR A 96 -19.05 -17.17 -7.97
C THR A 96 -19.62 -15.82 -8.42
N GLU A 97 -19.48 -14.77 -7.61
CA GLU A 97 -20.16 -13.48 -7.87
C GLU A 97 -19.28 -12.43 -8.55
N HIS A 98 -17.96 -12.46 -8.32
CA HIS A 98 -17.07 -11.33 -8.67
C HIS A 98 -15.85 -11.68 -9.52
N VAL A 99 -15.74 -12.91 -10.03
CA VAL A 99 -14.77 -13.28 -11.07
C VAL A 99 -15.46 -13.32 -12.43
N SER A 100 -15.07 -12.42 -13.35
CA SER A 100 -15.61 -12.34 -14.71
C SER A 100 -14.82 -13.19 -15.72
N ASP A 101 -13.49 -13.20 -15.62
CA ASP A 101 -12.58 -13.97 -16.47
C ASP A 101 -11.83 -15.01 -15.62
N PHE A 102 -12.38 -16.22 -15.59
CA PHE A 102 -11.85 -17.33 -14.79
C PHE A 102 -10.49 -17.83 -15.27
N ASP A 103 -10.26 -17.87 -16.58
CA ASP A 103 -9.00 -18.33 -17.14
C ASP A 103 -7.86 -17.36 -16.77
N ARG A 104 -8.09 -16.05 -16.90
CA ARG A 104 -7.14 -15.03 -16.45
C ARG A 104 -6.93 -15.09 -14.94
N TYR A 105 -8.01 -15.24 -14.16
CA TYR A 105 -7.95 -15.34 -12.71
C TYR A 105 -7.03 -16.47 -12.26
N VAL A 106 -7.25 -17.68 -12.80
CA VAL A 106 -6.44 -18.87 -12.53
C VAL A 106 -5.00 -18.63 -12.98
N ARG A 107 -4.79 -18.25 -14.25
CA ARG A 107 -3.44 -18.08 -14.81
C ARG A 107 -2.60 -17.13 -13.97
N LEU A 108 -3.14 -15.99 -13.52
CA LEU A 108 -2.37 -15.03 -12.73
C LEU A 108 -2.08 -15.51 -11.30
N TRP A 109 -3.03 -16.19 -10.63
CA TRP A 109 -2.78 -16.81 -9.33
C TRP A 109 -1.74 -17.94 -9.41
N PHE A 110 -1.57 -18.56 -10.58
CA PHE A 110 -0.53 -19.57 -10.87
C PHE A 110 0.64 -19.02 -11.70
N LEU A 111 0.95 -17.73 -11.54
CA LEU A 111 2.15 -17.08 -12.07
C LEU A 111 2.30 -17.09 -13.61
N GLY A 112 1.19 -17.23 -14.33
CA GLY A 112 1.14 -17.35 -15.78
C GLY A 112 1.49 -18.76 -16.28
N ALA A 113 1.37 -19.79 -15.44
CA ALA A 113 1.58 -21.17 -15.83
C ALA A 113 0.62 -21.63 -16.93
N ASP A 114 1.04 -22.66 -17.68
CA ASP A 114 0.18 -23.30 -18.66
C ASP A 114 -1.00 -23.99 -17.95
N GLU A 115 -2.17 -23.93 -18.56
CA GLU A 115 -3.39 -24.53 -18.04
C GLU A 115 -3.29 -26.04 -17.78
N ALA A 116 -2.47 -26.76 -18.56
CA ALA A 116 -2.24 -28.19 -18.37
C ALA A 116 -1.37 -28.52 -17.13
N GLU A 117 -0.59 -27.54 -16.66
CA GLU A 117 0.25 -27.67 -15.48
C GLU A 117 -0.49 -27.34 -14.18
N ILE A 118 -1.65 -26.68 -14.28
CA ILE A 118 -2.50 -26.34 -13.14
C ILE A 118 -3.45 -27.50 -12.91
N ARG A 119 -3.15 -28.32 -11.89
CA ARG A 119 -3.93 -29.50 -11.55
C ARG A 119 -4.71 -29.32 -10.26
N ARG A 120 -5.56 -30.32 -9.96
CA ARG A 120 -6.50 -30.27 -8.84
C ARG A 120 -5.83 -29.99 -7.49
N ASP A 121 -4.66 -30.58 -7.23
CA ASP A 121 -3.94 -30.35 -5.97
C ASP A 121 -3.33 -28.94 -5.88
N ASN A 122 -2.89 -28.37 -7.01
CA ASN A 122 -2.39 -26.98 -7.04
C ASN A 122 -3.52 -26.01 -6.64
N VAL A 123 -4.73 -26.20 -7.17
CA VAL A 123 -5.92 -25.40 -6.82
C VAL A 123 -6.35 -25.63 -5.38
N ARG A 124 -6.33 -26.86 -4.88
CA ARG A 124 -6.61 -27.14 -3.46
C ARG A 124 -5.63 -26.41 -2.54
N ASN A 125 -4.34 -26.43 -2.86
CA ASN A 125 -3.29 -25.75 -2.09
C ASN A 125 -3.46 -24.23 -2.11
N PHE A 126 -3.87 -23.67 -3.26
CA PHE A 126 -4.25 -22.25 -3.35
C PHE A 126 -5.46 -21.93 -2.46
N ILE A 127 -6.51 -22.75 -2.50
CA ILE A 127 -7.73 -22.54 -1.68
C ILE A 127 -7.41 -22.62 -0.18
N LEU A 128 -6.58 -23.59 0.24
CA LEU A 128 -6.14 -23.72 1.63
C LEU A 128 -5.43 -22.45 2.12
N TRP A 129 -4.54 -21.89 1.31
CA TRP A 129 -3.93 -20.61 1.65
C TRP A 129 -4.96 -19.48 1.68
N ALA A 130 -5.72 -19.31 0.60
CA ALA A 130 -6.57 -18.14 0.39
C ALA A 130 -7.73 -18.05 1.39
N PHE A 131 -8.36 -19.19 1.74
CA PHE A 131 -9.59 -19.22 2.53
C PHE A 131 -9.44 -19.90 3.90
N PHE A 132 -8.35 -20.63 4.13
CA PHE A 132 -8.08 -21.33 5.40
C PHE A 132 -6.82 -20.86 6.11
N ASP A 133 -6.03 -19.95 5.52
CA ASP A 133 -4.81 -19.42 6.13
C ASP A 133 -3.77 -20.51 6.48
N THR A 134 -3.77 -21.63 5.76
CA THR A 134 -2.92 -22.79 6.07
C THR A 134 -2.30 -23.44 4.84
N GLY A 135 -1.21 -24.18 5.04
CA GLY A 135 -0.67 -25.13 4.06
C GLY A 135 -1.33 -26.51 4.15
N PRO A 136 -1.10 -27.38 3.15
CA PRO A 136 -1.62 -28.75 3.15
C PRO A 136 -1.10 -29.61 4.31
N GLU A 137 0.15 -29.39 4.74
CA GLU A 137 0.79 -30.16 5.81
C GLU A 137 0.17 -29.89 7.19
N ASP A 138 -0.35 -28.68 7.41
CA ASP A 138 -0.91 -28.23 8.68
C ASP A 138 -2.46 -28.28 8.70
N ALA A 139 -3.09 -28.62 7.58
CA ALA A 139 -4.54 -28.62 7.43
C ALA A 139 -5.19 -29.82 8.14
N SER A 140 -6.27 -29.57 8.87
CA SER A 140 -7.09 -30.64 9.44
C SER A 140 -7.83 -31.43 8.35
N ALA A 141 -8.22 -32.67 8.66
CA ALA A 141 -9.02 -33.50 7.73
C ALA A 141 -10.32 -32.79 7.28
N GLN A 142 -10.99 -32.08 8.20
CA GLN A 142 -12.19 -31.30 7.88
C GLN A 142 -11.88 -30.13 6.93
N ALA A 143 -10.75 -29.45 7.12
CA ALA A 143 -10.34 -28.37 6.22
C ALA A 143 -10.00 -28.89 4.82
N LEU A 144 -9.33 -30.05 4.73
CA LEU A 144 -9.02 -30.70 3.46
C LEU A 144 -10.28 -31.14 2.72
N GLU A 145 -11.26 -31.71 3.42
CA GLU A 145 -12.56 -32.09 2.86
C GLU A 145 -13.32 -30.87 2.33
N GLN A 146 -13.44 -29.80 3.14
CA GLN A 146 -14.11 -28.57 2.73
C GLN A 146 -13.40 -27.90 1.54
N ALA A 147 -12.07 -27.82 1.57
CA ALA A 147 -11.28 -27.28 0.46
C ALA A 147 -11.49 -28.10 -0.81
N SER A 148 -11.64 -29.42 -0.70
CA SER A 148 -11.92 -30.28 -1.85
C SER A 148 -13.30 -30.01 -2.45
N GLY A 149 -14.31 -29.74 -1.62
CA GLY A 149 -15.62 -29.27 -2.08
C GLY A 149 -15.56 -27.89 -2.76
N PHE A 150 -14.71 -26.98 -2.28
CA PHE A 150 -14.47 -25.70 -2.96
C PHE A 150 -13.77 -25.87 -4.31
N VAL A 151 -12.87 -26.86 -4.45
CA VAL A 151 -12.28 -27.20 -5.76
C VAL A 151 -13.36 -27.66 -6.74
N ASP A 152 -14.36 -28.43 -6.30
CA ASP A 152 -15.45 -28.85 -7.19
C ASP A 152 -16.27 -27.67 -7.70
N ILE A 153 -16.56 -26.68 -6.85
CA ILE A 153 -17.22 -25.42 -7.28
C ILE A 153 -16.31 -24.63 -8.21
N PHE A 154 -15.01 -24.59 -7.91
CA PHE A 154 -14.03 -23.92 -8.75
C PHE A 154 -13.97 -24.50 -10.17
N GLU A 155 -13.98 -25.84 -10.32
CA GLU A 155 -14.04 -26.53 -11.61
C GLU A 155 -15.34 -26.23 -12.38
N GLN A 156 -16.47 -26.07 -11.66
CA GLN A 156 -17.74 -25.68 -12.28
C GLN A 156 -17.65 -24.28 -12.88
N GLN A 157 -17.07 -23.33 -12.16
CA GLN A 157 -16.89 -21.96 -12.66
C GLN A 157 -15.87 -21.88 -13.80
N LEU A 158 -14.80 -22.69 -13.74
CA LEU A 158 -13.83 -22.81 -14.82
C LEU A 158 -14.43 -23.48 -16.08
N GLY A 159 -15.57 -24.14 -15.98
CA GLY A 159 -16.23 -24.83 -17.10
C GLY A 159 -15.51 -26.11 -17.56
N ARG A 160 -14.49 -26.57 -16.83
CA ARG A 160 -13.76 -27.82 -17.12
C ARG A 160 -13.23 -28.48 -15.85
N LYS A 161 -13.01 -29.79 -15.94
CA LYS A 161 -12.34 -30.56 -14.89
C LYS A 161 -10.83 -30.39 -14.96
N LEU A 162 -10.20 -30.35 -13.80
CA LEU A 162 -8.74 -30.31 -13.68
C LEU A 162 -8.22 -31.74 -13.62
N GLU A 163 -7.04 -31.96 -14.22
CA GLU A 163 -6.37 -33.26 -14.12
C GLU A 163 -6.05 -33.57 -12.65
N PRO A 164 -6.15 -34.85 -12.23
CA PRO A 164 -5.88 -35.26 -10.86
C PRO A 164 -4.39 -35.12 -10.52
N GLY A 165 -4.12 -34.98 -9.22
CA GLY A 165 -2.77 -34.87 -8.67
C GLY A 165 -2.22 -33.44 -8.73
N GLU A 166 -0.91 -33.35 -8.54
CA GLU A 166 -0.14 -32.11 -8.56
C GLU A 166 0.58 -31.94 -9.90
N GLY A 167 0.47 -30.75 -10.50
CA GLY A 167 1.23 -30.36 -11.68
C GLY A 167 2.41 -29.44 -11.33
N SER A 168 3.19 -29.04 -12.33
CA SER A 168 4.38 -28.19 -12.18
C SER A 168 4.08 -26.73 -11.86
N ALA A 169 2.81 -26.29 -11.95
CA ALA A 169 2.44 -24.92 -11.68
C ALA A 169 2.64 -24.54 -10.21
N THR A 170 3.15 -23.33 -9.97
CA THR A 170 3.32 -22.77 -8.62
C THR A 170 2.25 -21.72 -8.35
N GLY A 171 1.45 -21.93 -7.30
CA GLY A 171 0.47 -20.94 -6.84
C GLY A 171 1.13 -19.82 -6.02
N LEU A 172 0.67 -18.58 -6.22
CA LEU A 172 1.05 -17.43 -5.40
C LEU A 172 0.34 -17.53 -4.04
N ARG A 173 1.11 -17.68 -2.96
CA ARG A 173 0.60 -17.76 -1.58
C ARG A 173 1.36 -16.80 -0.68
N LEU A 174 0.96 -15.53 -0.71
CA LEU A 174 1.76 -14.41 -0.20
C LEU A 174 2.33 -14.61 1.22
N THR A 175 1.49 -15.09 2.14
CA THR A 175 1.84 -15.23 3.56
C THR A 175 2.67 -16.48 3.90
N ILE A 176 2.74 -17.44 2.98
CA ILE A 176 3.42 -18.73 3.14
C ILE A 176 4.70 -18.77 2.32
N ASP A 177 4.67 -18.23 1.10
CA ASP A 177 5.80 -18.22 0.18
C ASP A 177 7.03 -17.53 0.78
N ALA A 178 8.20 -17.90 0.27
CA ALA A 178 9.44 -17.21 0.59
C ALA A 178 9.37 -15.73 0.19
N ILE A 179 9.85 -14.85 1.07
CA ILE A 179 9.97 -13.43 0.76
C ILE A 179 11.25 -13.20 -0.04
N GLU A 180 11.09 -12.65 -1.24
CA GLU A 180 12.22 -12.20 -2.06
C GLU A 180 12.54 -10.74 -1.77
N THR A 181 13.82 -10.46 -1.53
CA THR A 181 14.34 -9.09 -1.37
C THR A 181 15.60 -8.89 -2.22
N ARG A 182 16.02 -7.62 -2.34
CA ARG A 182 17.31 -7.26 -2.92
C ARG A 182 18.16 -6.49 -1.92
N TYR A 183 19.47 -6.63 -2.05
CA TYR A 183 20.42 -5.90 -1.20
C TYR A 183 20.20 -4.40 -1.34
N ARG A 184 20.16 -3.73 -0.20
CA ARG A 184 20.06 -2.28 -0.05
C ARG A 184 21.34 -1.81 0.60
N SER A 185 22.22 -1.19 -0.18
CA SER A 185 23.46 -0.60 0.30
C SER A 185 23.18 0.46 1.35
N PHE A 186 24.16 0.74 2.19
CA PHE A 186 24.09 1.76 3.23
C PHE A 186 23.72 3.13 2.65
N ILE A 187 24.26 3.48 1.46
CA ILE A 187 23.94 4.74 0.79
C ILE A 187 22.44 4.88 0.46
N TRP A 188 21.73 3.79 0.18
CA TRP A 188 20.28 3.83 -0.03
C TRP A 188 19.54 4.37 1.20
N TYR A 189 19.87 3.88 2.39
CA TYR A 189 19.24 4.36 3.62
C TYR A 189 19.67 5.78 3.98
N VAL A 190 20.87 6.22 3.59
CA VAL A 190 21.26 7.64 3.67
C VAL A 190 20.37 8.51 2.77
N ILE A 191 20.12 8.09 1.53
CA ILE A 191 19.23 8.80 0.60
C ILE A 191 17.80 8.86 1.15
N VAL A 192 17.26 7.73 1.63
CA VAL A 192 15.93 7.68 2.26
C VAL A 192 15.85 8.66 3.44
N GLY A 193 16.89 8.70 4.28
CA GLY A 193 16.95 9.60 5.43
C GLY A 193 17.01 11.07 5.04
N LEU A 194 17.78 11.41 4.00
CA LEU A 194 17.86 12.76 3.47
C LEU A 194 16.52 13.23 2.87
N VAL A 195 15.89 12.39 2.04
CA VAL A 195 14.60 12.70 1.42
C VAL A 195 13.51 12.90 2.47
N ASP A 196 13.47 12.03 3.49
CA ASP A 196 12.58 12.16 4.64
C ASP A 196 12.84 13.45 5.44
N PHE A 197 14.11 13.83 5.64
CA PHE A 197 14.45 15.09 6.30
C PHE A 197 13.99 16.31 5.49
N VAL A 198 14.13 16.28 4.16
CA VAL A 198 13.58 17.34 3.29
C VAL A 198 12.06 17.44 3.42
N ALA A 199 11.35 16.30 3.41
CA ALA A 199 9.91 16.26 3.62
C ALA A 199 9.51 16.79 5.00
N HIS A 200 10.30 16.48 6.03
CA HIS A 200 10.11 17.01 7.38
C HIS A 200 10.22 18.53 7.41
N CYS A 201 11.30 19.09 6.84
CA CYS A 201 11.48 20.54 6.75
C CYS A 201 10.35 21.21 5.95
N TYR A 202 9.93 20.60 4.83
CA TYR A 202 8.85 21.13 4.00
C TYR A 202 7.50 21.15 4.75
N LEU A 203 7.11 20.05 5.40
CA LEU A 203 5.87 19.99 6.19
C LEU A 203 5.88 20.97 7.37
N ALA A 204 7.02 21.09 8.07
CA ALA A 204 7.17 22.07 9.15
C ALA A 204 7.05 23.52 8.62
N TRP A 205 7.62 23.81 7.45
CA TRP A 205 7.51 25.11 6.79
C TRP A 205 6.06 25.42 6.36
N GLU A 206 5.35 24.41 5.86
CA GLU A 206 3.92 24.44 5.56
C GLU A 206 3.04 24.38 6.84
N GLY A 207 3.60 24.65 8.02
CA GLY A 207 2.90 24.81 9.29
C GLY A 207 2.30 23.55 9.90
N PHE A 208 2.74 22.36 9.46
CA PHE A 208 2.42 21.12 10.14
C PHE A 208 3.30 20.93 11.38
N GLN A 209 2.73 20.31 12.40
CA GLN A 209 3.38 20.01 13.66
C GLN A 209 3.74 18.53 13.69
N TYR A 210 5.03 18.22 13.81
CA TYR A 210 5.50 16.84 13.91
C TYR A 210 5.33 16.32 15.35
N HIS A 211 4.55 15.25 15.49
CA HIS A 211 4.39 14.50 16.74
C HIS A 211 5.26 13.24 16.68
N ALA A 212 6.43 13.31 17.30
CA ALA A 212 7.43 12.26 17.21
C ALA A 212 7.08 11.01 18.02
N GLN A 213 7.56 9.85 17.55
CA GLN A 213 7.63 8.65 18.39
C GLN A 213 8.54 8.88 19.60
N PRO A 214 8.38 8.10 20.70
CA PRO A 214 9.24 8.21 21.87
C PRO A 214 10.74 8.10 21.53
N LEU A 215 11.59 8.84 22.24
CA LEU A 215 13.05 8.87 22.01
C LEU A 215 13.71 7.49 22.05
N SER A 216 13.16 6.54 22.80
CA SER A 216 13.63 5.14 22.84
C SER A 216 13.54 4.42 21.49
N LYS A 217 12.76 4.95 20.53
CA LYS A 217 12.58 4.39 19.19
C LYS A 217 13.51 4.97 18.13
N VAL A 218 14.26 6.04 18.43
CA VAL A 218 15.12 6.75 17.47
C VAL A 218 16.07 5.80 16.72
N PHE A 219 16.69 4.86 17.43
CA PHE A 219 17.64 3.89 16.87
C PHE A 219 17.03 2.54 16.48
N SER A 220 15.71 2.37 16.66
CA SER A 220 15.00 1.13 16.29
C SER A 220 14.59 1.06 14.81
N VAL A 221 14.83 2.15 14.06
CA VAL A 221 14.43 2.31 12.66
C VAL A 221 15.67 2.73 11.87
N LEU A 222 15.94 2.10 10.72
CA LEU A 222 16.98 2.54 9.78
C LEU A 222 16.35 3.12 8.50
N PRO A 223 16.73 4.33 8.06
CA PRO A 223 17.65 5.27 8.71
C PRO A 223 17.12 5.79 10.05
N PHE A 224 18.05 6.10 10.96
CA PHE A 224 17.72 6.59 12.31
C PHE A 224 16.89 7.85 12.25
N ARG A 225 15.88 7.92 13.12
CA ARG A 225 14.87 8.99 13.13
C ARG A 225 15.36 10.21 13.92
N LEU A 226 16.50 10.76 13.52
CA LEU A 226 17.19 11.86 14.23
C LEU A 226 16.31 13.10 14.40
N GLN A 227 15.37 13.37 13.48
CA GLN A 227 14.39 14.45 13.61
C GLN A 227 13.51 14.34 14.87
N SER A 228 13.38 13.14 15.45
CA SER A 228 12.60 12.93 16.67
C SER A 228 13.30 13.45 17.93
N THR A 229 14.62 13.69 17.89
CA THR A 229 15.38 14.24 19.03
C THR A 229 15.19 15.74 19.21
N VAL A 230 14.79 16.44 18.14
CA VAL A 230 14.55 17.89 18.12
C VAL A 230 13.06 18.23 18.02
N ALA A 231 12.18 17.23 18.00
CA ALA A 231 10.75 17.43 17.89
C ALA A 231 10.18 18.10 19.13
N SER A 232 9.43 19.19 18.93
CA SER A 232 8.78 19.93 20.02
C SER A 232 7.55 19.23 20.59
N LYS A 233 6.99 18.25 19.87
CA LYS A 233 5.81 17.47 20.30
C LYS A 233 6.09 15.98 20.24
N GLN A 234 5.52 15.28 21.22
CA GLN A 234 5.54 13.82 21.27
C GLN A 234 4.15 13.29 20.88
N SER A 235 4.15 12.11 20.27
CA SER A 235 2.92 11.37 20.02
C SER A 235 2.36 10.81 21.33
N PRO A 236 1.03 10.87 21.56
CA PRO A 236 0.40 10.16 22.67
C PRO A 236 0.38 8.63 22.43
N SER A 237 0.63 8.20 21.20
CA SER A 237 0.75 6.79 20.83
C SER A 237 2.17 6.26 21.10
N ARG A 238 2.26 4.97 21.44
CA ARG A 238 3.53 4.30 21.75
C ARG A 238 4.40 4.05 20.52
N GLN A 239 3.81 3.91 19.34
CA GLN A 239 4.54 3.52 18.12
C GLN A 239 4.18 4.34 16.88
N LEU A 240 3.14 5.16 16.88
CA LEU A 240 2.80 5.96 15.70
C LEU A 240 3.35 7.38 15.82
N GLY A 241 4.20 7.77 14.87
CA GLY A 241 4.51 9.18 14.59
C GLY A 241 3.50 9.74 13.59
N TYR A 242 3.26 11.05 13.63
CA TYR A 242 2.36 11.69 12.67
C TYR A 242 2.63 13.19 12.53
N TRP A 243 2.11 13.77 11.46
CA TRP A 243 2.05 15.21 11.23
C TRP A 243 0.65 15.73 11.47
N HIS A 244 0.57 16.88 12.12
CA HIS A 244 -0.70 17.51 12.48
C HIS A 244 -0.77 18.97 11.98
N ARG A 245 -1.72 19.28 11.10
CA ARG A 245 -2.16 20.65 10.85
C ARG A 245 -3.34 20.95 11.77
N PRO A 246 -3.26 21.98 12.64
CA PRO A 246 -4.37 22.34 13.52
C PRO A 246 -5.66 22.64 12.76
N HIS A 247 -6.77 22.17 13.30
CA HIS A 247 -8.09 22.46 12.76
C HIS A 247 -8.60 23.81 13.27
N THR A 248 -8.93 24.74 12.37
CA THR A 248 -9.45 26.07 12.73
C THR A 248 -10.71 26.47 11.95
N ALA A 249 -11.10 25.70 10.93
CA ALA A 249 -12.33 25.94 10.18
C ALA A 249 -13.58 25.46 10.97
N PRO A 250 -14.47 26.36 11.41
CA PRO A 250 -15.58 26.01 12.31
C PRO A 250 -16.73 25.25 11.63
N ASP A 251 -16.87 25.40 10.31
CA ASP A 251 -17.92 24.81 9.47
C ASP A 251 -17.48 23.49 8.81
N LYS A 252 -16.34 22.93 9.24
CA LYS A 252 -15.74 21.75 8.63
C LYS A 252 -15.39 20.69 9.66
N VAL A 253 -15.15 19.47 9.19
CA VAL A 253 -14.52 18.40 9.96
C VAL A 253 -13.06 18.24 9.52
N PRO A 254 -12.17 17.79 10.40
CA PRO A 254 -10.78 17.50 10.06
C PRO A 254 -10.66 16.24 9.18
N MET A 255 -9.46 16.01 8.66
CA MET A 255 -9.12 14.87 7.81
C MET A 255 -8.01 14.01 8.44
N VAL A 256 -8.19 12.70 8.41
CA VAL A 256 -7.14 11.71 8.68
C VAL A 256 -6.62 11.19 7.34
N PHE A 257 -5.29 11.21 7.16
CA PHE A 257 -4.63 10.74 5.94
C PHE A 257 -3.73 9.53 6.21
N LEU A 258 -3.92 8.47 5.42
CA LEU A 258 -3.14 7.23 5.47
C LEU A 258 -2.40 7.02 4.14
N HIS A 259 -1.07 7.02 4.19
CA HIS A 259 -0.23 6.99 3.01
C HIS A 259 0.02 5.57 2.47
N GLY A 260 0.38 5.48 1.19
CA GLY A 260 0.82 4.25 0.52
C GLY A 260 2.32 3.98 0.66
N ILE A 261 2.78 2.87 0.09
CA ILE A 261 4.20 2.45 0.10
C ILE A 261 5.08 3.52 -0.59
N GLY A 262 6.24 3.85 -0.01
CA GLY A 262 7.13 4.90 -0.54
C GLY A 262 8.21 5.32 0.45
N ILE A 263 8.74 6.54 0.34
CA ILE A 263 9.66 7.15 1.33
C ILE A 263 8.83 7.96 2.35
N GLY A 264 7.78 7.35 2.90
CA GLY A 264 6.86 8.02 3.81
C GLY A 264 6.05 9.14 3.15
N LEU A 265 5.97 10.31 3.80
CA LEU A 265 5.04 11.38 3.43
C LEU A 265 5.52 12.30 2.29
N VAL A 266 6.74 12.12 1.76
CA VAL A 266 7.33 13.03 0.76
C VAL A 266 6.45 13.23 -0.48
N THR A 267 5.88 12.14 -1.02
CA THR A 267 5.00 12.18 -2.20
C THR A 267 3.74 13.01 -1.96
N TYR A 268 3.26 13.03 -0.72
CA TYR A 268 1.98 13.62 -0.36
C TYR A 268 2.12 15.03 0.20
N ALA A 269 3.31 15.45 0.60
CA ALA A 269 3.50 16.71 1.31
C ALA A 269 2.96 17.93 0.54
N PRO A 270 3.21 18.11 -0.78
CA PRO A 270 2.63 19.22 -1.54
C PRO A 270 1.11 19.14 -1.65
N PHE A 271 0.55 17.93 -1.73
CA PHE A 271 -0.89 17.68 -1.78
C PHE A 271 -1.56 18.04 -0.44
N LEU A 272 -0.97 17.61 0.69
CA LEU A 272 -1.48 17.89 2.03
C LEU A 272 -1.46 19.39 2.32
N ALA A 273 -0.39 20.10 1.95
CA ALA A 273 -0.32 21.56 2.08
C ALA A 273 -1.40 22.26 1.25
N ARG A 274 -1.64 21.78 0.01
CA ARG A 274 -2.61 22.37 -0.91
C ARG A 274 -4.06 22.31 -0.44
N LEU A 275 -4.42 21.34 0.40
CA LEU A 275 -5.79 21.22 0.89
C LEU A 275 -6.30 22.56 1.48
N ASN A 276 -5.41 23.33 2.12
CA ASN A 276 -5.76 24.61 2.75
C ASN A 276 -5.47 25.86 1.91
N ASN A 277 -4.76 25.77 0.78
CA ASN A 277 -4.40 26.94 -0.06
C ASN A 277 -5.61 27.78 -0.52
N ALA A 278 -6.77 27.16 -0.74
CA ALA A 278 -8.01 27.84 -1.12
C ALA A 278 -8.91 28.17 0.09
N ALA A 279 -8.62 27.62 1.28
CA ALA A 279 -9.48 27.65 2.46
C ALA A 279 -9.16 28.78 3.45
N HIS A 280 -8.01 29.47 3.30
CA HIS A 280 -7.50 30.43 4.29
C HIS A 280 -8.47 31.56 4.68
N ARG A 281 -9.51 31.87 3.90
CA ARG A 281 -10.52 32.88 4.27
C ARG A 281 -11.40 32.45 5.46
N ASN A 282 -11.61 31.14 5.67
CA ASN A 282 -12.52 30.59 6.70
C ASN A 282 -11.82 29.62 7.66
N GLY A 283 -10.50 29.74 7.82
CA GLY A 283 -9.70 28.81 8.63
C GLY A 283 -9.29 27.54 7.89
N ASP A 284 -8.43 26.76 8.53
CA ASP A 284 -7.83 25.56 7.97
C ASP A 284 -8.58 24.28 8.37
N ILE A 285 -8.74 23.38 7.39
CA ILE A 285 -9.08 21.99 7.62
C ILE A 285 -7.89 21.34 8.34
N GLY A 286 -8.16 20.75 9.51
CA GLY A 286 -7.13 20.04 10.27
C GLY A 286 -6.75 18.74 9.58
N ILE A 287 -5.48 18.37 9.65
CA ILE A 287 -4.96 17.17 8.99
C ILE A 287 -4.12 16.37 9.97
N ILE A 288 -4.42 15.09 10.16
CA ILE A 288 -3.51 14.13 10.79
C ILE A 288 -3.02 13.18 9.70
N ALA A 289 -1.74 13.28 9.33
CA ALA A 289 -1.07 12.38 8.40
C ALA A 289 -0.19 11.41 9.19
N VAL A 290 -0.61 10.15 9.25
CA VAL A 290 0.05 9.11 10.07
C VAL A 290 1.28 8.58 9.33
N GLU A 291 2.41 8.41 10.03
CA GLU A 291 3.59 7.75 9.45
C GLU A 291 3.54 6.24 9.65
N ILE A 292 3.49 5.51 8.53
CA ILE A 292 3.45 4.04 8.49
C ILE A 292 4.86 3.56 8.12
N LEU A 293 5.77 3.56 9.10
CA LEU A 293 7.20 3.31 8.85
C LEU A 293 7.53 1.95 8.19
N PRO A 294 6.84 0.83 8.48
CA PRO A 294 7.16 -0.47 7.87
C PRO A 294 7.03 -0.52 6.35
N ILE A 295 6.21 0.36 5.76
CA ILE A 295 6.05 0.50 4.31
C ILE A 295 6.79 1.73 3.74
N SER A 296 7.66 2.36 4.54
CA SER A 296 8.32 3.63 4.20
C SER A 296 9.80 3.46 3.78
N PHE A 297 10.14 2.34 3.14
CA PHE A 297 11.51 1.95 2.71
C PHE A 297 12.54 1.99 3.84
N ARG A 298 12.16 1.42 4.98
CA ARG A 298 12.93 1.42 6.24
C ARG A 298 13.07 0.02 6.78
N LEU A 299 14.19 -0.21 7.47
CA LEU A 299 14.31 -1.39 8.34
C LEU A 299 13.69 -1.04 9.68
N THR A 300 12.65 -1.77 10.07
CA THR A 300 11.85 -1.46 11.27
C THR A 300 11.56 -2.71 12.11
N SER A 301 10.88 -2.55 13.24
CA SER A 301 10.19 -3.67 13.87
C SER A 301 8.98 -4.09 13.03
N ASP A 302 8.37 -5.21 13.40
CA ASP A 302 7.16 -5.70 12.74
C ASP A 302 6.06 -4.62 12.73
N PRO A 303 5.24 -4.56 11.67
CA PRO A 303 4.12 -3.63 11.60
C PRO A 303 3.10 -3.90 12.70
N LEU A 304 2.32 -2.88 13.03
CA LEU A 304 1.20 -3.02 13.96
C LEU A 304 0.16 -3.97 13.38
N GLY A 305 -0.31 -4.92 14.20
CA GLY A 305 -1.52 -5.68 13.89
C GLY A 305 -2.77 -4.78 13.91
N LYS A 306 -3.82 -5.22 13.23
CA LYS A 306 -5.09 -4.49 13.05
C LYS A 306 -5.61 -3.81 14.33
N LEU A 307 -5.80 -4.59 15.40
CA LEU A 307 -6.38 -4.07 16.66
C LEU A 307 -5.47 -3.05 17.36
N GLU A 308 -4.15 -3.27 17.33
CA GLU A 308 -3.18 -2.35 17.95
C GLU A 308 -3.07 -1.05 17.16
N PHE A 309 -3.09 -1.11 15.83
CA PHE A 309 -3.15 0.08 14.98
C PHE A 309 -4.39 0.92 15.29
N LEU A 310 -5.58 0.30 15.33
CA LEU A 310 -6.84 0.97 15.64
C LEU A 310 -6.81 1.62 17.03
N SER A 311 -6.33 0.91 18.05
CA SER A 311 -6.21 1.42 19.43
C SER A 311 -5.26 2.63 19.53
N GLN A 312 -4.09 2.55 18.88
CA GLN A 312 -3.13 3.64 18.89
C GLN A 312 -3.61 4.87 18.10
N LEU A 313 -4.32 4.66 16.99
CA LEU A 313 -4.92 5.75 16.23
C LEU A 313 -6.05 6.43 17.01
N ASP A 314 -6.90 5.65 17.70
CA ASP A 314 -7.97 6.19 18.55
C ASP A 314 -7.39 7.09 19.66
N THR A 315 -6.28 6.66 20.28
CA THR A 315 -5.53 7.45 21.26
C THR A 315 -5.08 8.80 20.68
N ILE A 316 -4.58 8.81 19.44
CA ILE A 316 -4.18 10.04 18.75
C ILE A 316 -5.41 10.94 18.52
N LEU A 317 -6.49 10.42 17.94
CA LEU A 317 -7.67 11.24 17.62
C LEU A 317 -8.33 11.81 18.88
N LYS A 318 -8.42 11.03 19.97
CA LYS A 318 -8.92 11.50 21.26
C LYS A 318 -8.08 12.63 21.84
N SER A 319 -6.75 12.57 21.70
CA SER A 319 -5.86 13.64 22.19
C SER A 319 -6.07 14.98 21.49
N HIS A 320 -6.59 14.97 20.26
CA HIS A 320 -6.93 16.17 19.48
C HIS A 320 -8.43 16.52 19.55
N GLY A 321 -9.25 15.72 20.23
CA GLY A 321 -10.70 15.93 20.32
C GLY A 321 -11.44 15.73 18.99
N TRP A 322 -10.95 14.83 18.11
CA TRP A 322 -11.53 14.63 16.78
C TRP A 322 -12.55 13.49 16.77
N ASP A 323 -13.82 13.82 17.05
CA ASP A 323 -14.91 12.83 17.09
C ASP A 323 -15.51 12.54 15.71
N LYS A 324 -15.43 13.49 14.77
CA LYS A 324 -15.87 13.33 13.39
C LYS A 324 -14.78 13.77 12.43
N PHE A 325 -14.55 13.01 11.37
CA PHE A 325 -13.50 13.32 10.39
C PHE A 325 -13.78 12.70 9.03
N VAL A 326 -13.09 13.21 8.01
CA VAL A 326 -12.98 12.57 6.69
C VAL A 326 -11.74 11.68 6.67
N LEU A 327 -11.87 10.46 6.16
CA LEU A 327 -10.76 9.54 5.99
C LEU A 327 -10.29 9.58 4.53
N ALA A 328 -9.04 9.94 4.31
CA ALA A 328 -8.39 9.91 3.01
C ALA A 328 -7.24 8.89 3.03
N ALA A 329 -7.16 8.03 2.02
CA ALA A 329 -6.15 6.98 2.00
C ALA A 329 -5.69 6.69 0.57
N HIS A 330 -4.39 6.42 0.41
CA HIS A 330 -3.79 6.09 -0.89
C HIS A 330 -3.14 4.70 -0.89
N SER A 331 -3.37 3.93 -1.95
CA SER A 331 -2.69 2.64 -2.19
C SER A 331 -2.74 1.75 -0.95
N TYR A 332 -1.60 1.27 -0.41
CA TYR A 332 -1.56 0.49 0.84
C TYR A 332 -2.32 1.14 2.01
N GLY A 333 -2.37 2.47 2.11
CA GLY A 333 -3.14 3.16 3.13
C GLY A 333 -4.63 2.78 3.13
N THR A 334 -5.19 2.36 1.99
CA THR A 334 -6.60 1.95 1.89
C THR A 334 -6.89 0.62 2.60
N VAL A 335 -5.86 -0.18 2.87
CA VAL A 335 -5.94 -1.38 3.72
C VAL A 335 -6.16 -1.00 5.19
N LEU A 336 -5.42 0.00 5.67
CA LEU A 336 -5.65 0.52 7.02
C LEU A 336 -6.98 1.27 7.10
N ALA A 337 -7.41 1.89 5.99
CA ALA A 337 -8.73 2.50 5.90
C ALA A 337 -9.86 1.47 6.00
N SER A 338 -9.72 0.28 5.38
CA SER A 338 -10.74 -0.78 5.52
C SER A 338 -10.85 -1.24 6.96
N HIS A 339 -9.72 -1.42 7.67
CA HIS A 339 -9.73 -1.74 9.10
C HIS A 339 -10.49 -0.71 9.93
N MET A 340 -10.35 0.59 9.61
CA MET A 340 -11.09 1.65 10.28
C MET A 340 -12.58 1.63 9.93
N VAL A 341 -12.94 1.42 8.66
CA VAL A 341 -14.35 1.38 8.23
C VAL A 341 -15.10 0.21 8.87
N HIS A 342 -14.47 -0.97 8.97
CA HIS A 342 -15.07 -2.14 9.64
C HIS A 342 -15.08 -2.04 11.17
N SER A 343 -14.35 -1.09 11.75
CA SER A 343 -14.29 -0.93 13.21
C SER A 343 -15.53 -0.24 13.74
N GLN A 344 -16.17 -0.84 14.75
CA GLN A 344 -17.26 -0.20 15.51
C GLN A 344 -16.83 1.13 16.14
N THR A 345 -15.55 1.29 16.50
CA THR A 345 -15.02 2.51 17.13
C THR A 345 -14.93 3.68 16.17
N PHE A 346 -14.65 3.43 14.88
CA PHE A 346 -14.44 4.49 13.89
C PHE A 346 -15.60 4.64 12.92
N GLY A 347 -16.39 3.59 12.67
CA GLY A 347 -17.43 3.58 11.63
C GLY A 347 -18.39 4.78 11.70
N SER A 348 -18.86 5.16 12.89
CA SER A 348 -19.76 6.32 13.10
C SER A 348 -19.05 7.67 13.07
N ARG A 349 -17.73 7.70 13.30
CA ARG A 349 -16.88 8.90 13.33
C ARG A 349 -16.48 9.35 11.92
N ILE A 350 -16.32 8.40 10.99
CA ILE A 350 -15.93 8.67 9.61
C ILE A 350 -17.13 9.20 8.81
N GLN A 351 -17.15 10.51 8.55
CA GLN A 351 -18.23 11.19 7.80
C GLN A 351 -18.11 11.02 6.28
N GLY A 352 -16.88 10.82 5.80
CA GLY A 352 -16.60 10.58 4.39
C GLY A 352 -15.31 9.79 4.20
N VAL A 353 -15.25 9.02 3.12
CA VAL A 353 -14.07 8.25 2.71
C VAL A 353 -13.65 8.69 1.31
N VAL A 354 -12.36 9.00 1.14
CA VAL A 354 -11.76 9.28 -0.16
C VAL A 354 -10.60 8.33 -0.37
N LEU A 355 -10.76 7.37 -1.27
CA LEU A 355 -9.73 6.40 -1.61
C LEU A 355 -9.02 6.80 -2.91
N LEU A 356 -7.69 6.78 -2.90
CA LEU A 356 -6.84 7.21 -4.01
C LEU A 356 -6.05 5.99 -4.49
N ASP A 357 -6.26 5.56 -5.74
CA ASP A 357 -5.70 4.33 -6.30
C ASP A 357 -5.79 3.13 -5.32
N PRO A 358 -7.02 2.77 -4.85
CA PRO A 358 -7.18 1.78 -3.79
C PRO A 358 -6.74 0.39 -4.21
N VAL A 359 -5.92 -0.24 -3.37
CA VAL A 359 -5.57 -1.67 -3.51
C VAL A 359 -6.51 -2.58 -2.72
N SER A 360 -7.38 -2.01 -1.87
CA SER A 360 -8.28 -2.77 -0.98
C SER A 360 -9.61 -3.17 -1.64
N ILE A 361 -9.97 -2.59 -2.78
CA ILE A 361 -11.20 -2.93 -3.52
C ILE A 361 -10.90 -4.06 -4.49
N MET A 362 -11.77 -5.07 -4.55
CA MET A 362 -11.56 -6.28 -5.35
C MET A 362 -10.22 -6.99 -5.06
N LEU A 363 -9.70 -6.88 -3.83
CA LEU A 363 -8.38 -7.41 -3.45
C LEU A 363 -8.24 -8.95 -3.60
N HIS A 364 -9.34 -9.68 -3.76
CA HIS A 364 -9.35 -11.11 -4.08
C HIS A 364 -8.93 -11.40 -5.54
N GLN A 365 -8.97 -10.39 -6.42
CA GLN A 365 -8.46 -10.49 -7.79
C GLN A 365 -6.93 -10.58 -7.76
N PRO A 366 -6.31 -11.30 -8.72
CA PRO A 366 -4.88 -11.56 -8.68
C PRO A 366 -4.03 -10.31 -8.97
N ASP A 367 -4.57 -9.30 -9.64
CA ASP A 367 -3.83 -8.15 -10.17
C ASP A 367 -2.91 -7.49 -9.15
N VAL A 368 -3.45 -7.05 -8.02
CA VAL A 368 -2.68 -6.36 -6.98
C VAL A 368 -1.54 -7.25 -6.47
N ALA A 369 -1.85 -8.50 -6.12
CA ALA A 369 -0.87 -9.44 -5.59
C ALA A 369 0.21 -9.78 -6.64
N TYR A 370 -0.20 -10.15 -7.85
CA TYR A 370 0.69 -10.55 -8.93
C TYR A 370 1.56 -9.38 -9.42
N ASN A 371 0.94 -8.24 -9.77
CA ASN A 371 1.64 -7.09 -10.35
C ASN A 371 2.65 -6.48 -9.37
N PHE A 372 2.34 -6.49 -8.08
CA PHE A 372 3.23 -5.95 -7.05
C PHE A 372 4.31 -6.94 -6.62
N THR A 373 4.01 -8.23 -6.48
CA THR A 373 4.92 -9.18 -5.79
C THR A 373 5.59 -10.22 -6.68
N ARG A 374 5.10 -10.44 -7.91
CA ARG A 374 5.55 -11.55 -8.77
C ARG A 374 5.86 -11.16 -10.22
N ARG A 375 5.21 -10.12 -10.76
CA ARG A 375 5.42 -9.68 -12.14
C ARG A 375 6.90 -9.36 -12.39
N LYS A 376 7.45 -9.96 -13.44
CA LYS A 376 8.82 -9.67 -13.89
C LYS A 376 8.84 -8.32 -14.61
N PRO A 377 9.64 -7.34 -14.16
CA PRO A 377 9.63 -6.00 -14.74
C PRO A 377 10.22 -6.00 -16.16
N ARG A 378 9.54 -5.30 -17.06
CA ARG A 378 9.91 -5.06 -18.46
C ARG A 378 10.03 -3.58 -18.75
N GLN A 379 9.11 -2.76 -18.26
CA GLN A 379 9.06 -1.32 -18.50
C GLN A 379 9.77 -0.51 -17.40
N ALA A 380 10.05 0.77 -17.64
CA ALA A 380 10.82 1.61 -16.71
C ALA A 380 10.10 1.79 -15.35
N ASN A 381 8.81 2.11 -15.37
CA ASN A 381 7.94 2.16 -14.20
C ASN A 381 7.87 0.82 -13.44
N GLU A 382 7.81 -0.29 -14.16
CA GLU A 382 7.83 -1.63 -13.55
C GLU A 382 9.16 -1.92 -12.85
N TRP A 383 10.30 -1.55 -13.45
CA TRP A 383 11.62 -1.66 -12.81
C TRP A 383 11.73 -0.76 -11.58
N GLN A 384 11.15 0.44 -11.62
CA GLN A 384 11.07 1.34 -10.46
C GLN A 384 10.28 0.68 -9.32
N LEU A 385 9.06 0.21 -9.61
CA LEU A 385 8.20 -0.44 -8.61
C LEU A 385 8.89 -1.69 -8.03
N TRP A 386 9.37 -2.57 -8.90
CA TRP A 386 10.00 -3.83 -8.50
C TRP A 386 11.21 -3.58 -7.60
N TYR A 387 12.16 -2.74 -8.03
CA TYR A 387 13.37 -2.54 -7.24
C TYR A 387 13.11 -1.71 -6.00
N PHE A 388 12.40 -0.59 -6.06
CA PHE A 388 12.31 0.31 -4.90
C PHE A 388 11.23 -0.09 -3.91
N ALA A 389 10.11 -0.64 -4.37
CA ALA A 389 8.99 -1.02 -3.50
C ALA A 389 8.96 -2.52 -3.21
N SER A 390 8.77 -3.35 -4.24
CA SER A 390 8.49 -4.78 -4.05
C SER A 390 9.64 -5.53 -3.38
N MET A 391 10.88 -5.22 -3.75
CA MET A 391 12.08 -5.89 -3.22
C MET A 391 12.62 -5.26 -1.92
N ASP A 392 11.98 -4.20 -1.39
CA ASP A 392 12.42 -3.56 -0.15
C ASP A 392 12.18 -4.50 1.05
N PRO A 393 13.18 -4.74 1.92
CA PRO A 393 13.02 -5.68 3.03
C PRO A 393 11.89 -5.34 4.00
N GLY A 394 11.59 -4.06 4.25
CA GLY A 394 10.50 -3.65 5.15
C GLY A 394 9.13 -3.88 4.53
N VAL A 395 8.96 -3.43 3.29
CA VAL A 395 7.73 -3.62 2.50
C VAL A 395 7.46 -5.12 2.29
N ALA A 396 8.46 -5.87 1.80
CA ALA A 396 8.32 -7.29 1.51
C ALA A 396 8.02 -8.11 2.77
N HIS A 397 8.58 -7.73 3.93
CA HIS A 397 8.22 -8.34 5.21
C HIS A 397 6.77 -8.04 5.60
N THR A 398 6.36 -6.78 5.48
CA THR A 398 4.98 -6.36 5.77
C THR A 398 3.97 -7.10 4.92
N LEU A 399 4.20 -7.17 3.60
CA LEU A 399 3.30 -7.87 2.68
C LEU A 399 3.36 -9.39 2.85
N GLY A 400 4.57 -9.94 2.99
CA GLY A 400 4.77 -11.37 3.05
C GLY A 400 4.39 -12.01 4.39
N ARG A 401 4.28 -11.29 5.50
CA ARG A 401 4.00 -11.90 6.83
C ARG A 401 2.90 -11.23 7.65
N HIS A 402 2.42 -10.06 7.22
CA HIS A 402 1.45 -9.27 7.98
C HIS A 402 0.29 -8.74 7.12
N PHE A 403 0.18 -9.17 5.87
CA PHE A 403 -0.91 -8.79 4.97
C PHE A 403 -1.87 -9.96 4.76
N PHE A 404 -2.98 -9.94 5.48
CA PHE A 404 -4.03 -10.94 5.37
C PHE A 404 -5.16 -10.37 4.52
N TRP A 405 -5.23 -10.77 3.23
CA TRP A 405 -6.11 -10.14 2.24
C TRP A 405 -7.58 -10.08 2.70
N ARG A 406 -8.05 -11.11 3.41
CA ARG A 406 -9.40 -11.19 3.98
C ARG A 406 -9.72 -10.09 4.98
N GLU A 407 -8.75 -9.67 5.78
CA GLU A 407 -8.95 -8.56 6.72
C GLU A 407 -8.81 -7.19 6.05
N ASN A 408 -8.25 -7.16 4.83
CA ASN A 408 -7.82 -5.95 4.14
C ASN A 408 -8.78 -5.54 3.01
N ILE A 409 -9.51 -6.49 2.43
CA ILE A 409 -10.51 -6.26 1.39
C ILE A 409 -11.66 -5.42 1.94
N ILE A 410 -12.20 -4.52 1.13
CA ILE A 410 -13.44 -3.79 1.44
C ILE A 410 -14.42 -3.90 0.28
N TRP A 411 -15.68 -4.18 0.60
CA TRP A 411 -16.77 -4.30 -0.37
C TRP A 411 -17.49 -2.95 -0.58
N LYS A 412 -18.12 -2.80 -1.74
CA LYS A 412 -18.84 -1.58 -2.14
C LYS A 412 -19.87 -1.15 -1.09
N GLU A 413 -20.63 -2.09 -0.54
CA GLU A 413 -21.70 -1.83 0.41
C GLU A 413 -21.15 -1.34 1.76
N GLU A 414 -19.98 -1.85 2.16
CA GLU A 414 -19.33 -1.51 3.44
C GLU A 414 -18.74 -0.09 3.44
N LEU A 415 -18.30 0.41 2.28
CA LEU A 415 -17.85 1.80 2.14
C LEU A 415 -18.95 2.79 2.50
N LEU A 416 -20.18 2.49 2.07
CA LEU A 416 -21.37 3.31 2.25
C LEU A 416 -22.00 3.15 3.63
N ALA A 417 -21.86 1.97 4.24
CA ALA A 417 -22.49 1.63 5.50
C ALA A 417 -22.00 2.51 6.66
N LEU A 418 -22.95 3.10 7.39
CA LEU A 418 -22.72 3.60 8.74
C LEU A 418 -23.23 2.55 9.72
N PRO A 419 -22.54 2.31 10.85
CA PRO A 419 -23.11 1.51 11.93
C PRO A 419 -24.46 2.12 12.33
N SER A 420 -25.52 1.32 12.29
CA SER A 420 -26.85 1.74 12.77
C SER A 420 -26.77 2.00 14.26
N ASP A 421 -27.11 3.20 14.73
CA ASP A 421 -27.53 3.36 16.13
C ASP A 421 -28.87 2.62 16.26
N ASP A 422 -28.95 1.73 17.25
CA ASP A 422 -30.16 0.99 17.59
C ASP A 422 -31.37 1.94 17.72
N GLY A 423 -32.43 1.69 16.95
CA GLY A 423 -33.69 2.39 17.11
C GLY A 423 -34.63 2.25 15.92
N GLU A 424 -35.71 1.50 16.12
CA GLU A 424 -36.88 1.46 15.25
C GLU A 424 -37.26 2.84 14.68
N GLY A 425 -37.54 2.89 13.38
CA GLY A 425 -38.34 3.97 12.78
C GLY A 425 -37.69 4.66 11.58
N GLN A 426 -38.17 4.30 10.39
CA GLN A 426 -38.52 5.13 9.21
C GLN A 426 -37.65 6.37 8.82
N SER A 427 -36.43 6.51 9.32
CA SER A 427 -35.50 7.54 8.87
C SER A 427 -34.72 7.02 7.65
N PRO A 428 -34.45 7.88 6.64
CA PRO A 428 -33.65 7.46 5.49
C PRO A 428 -32.30 6.94 5.98
N VAL A 429 -31.91 5.75 5.54
CA VAL A 429 -30.63 5.12 5.88
C VAL A 429 -29.51 6.10 5.53
N ARG A 430 -28.91 6.71 6.55
CA ARG A 430 -27.81 7.66 6.37
C ARG A 430 -26.63 6.89 5.79
N ARG A 431 -26.15 7.30 4.62
CA ARG A 431 -24.96 6.72 3.97
C ARG A 431 -23.76 7.63 4.19
N ARG A 432 -22.58 7.01 4.28
CA ARG A 432 -21.30 7.72 4.28
C ARG A 432 -21.05 8.31 2.89
N LYS A 433 -20.45 9.51 2.82
CA LYS A 433 -19.96 10.06 1.54
C LYS A 433 -18.73 9.26 1.10
N VAL A 434 -18.68 8.81 -0.16
CA VAL A 434 -17.57 7.98 -0.64
C VAL A 434 -17.11 8.47 -2.01
N ALA A 435 -15.81 8.74 -2.12
CA ALA A 435 -15.17 9.00 -3.40
C ALA A 435 -14.01 8.01 -3.63
N VAL A 436 -13.86 7.54 -4.87
CA VAL A 436 -12.79 6.65 -5.29
C VAL A 436 -12.10 7.26 -6.51
N CYS A 437 -10.83 7.59 -6.38
CA CYS A 437 -9.99 8.10 -7.47
C CYS A 437 -9.19 6.94 -8.09
N LEU A 438 -9.22 6.83 -9.41
CA LEU A 438 -8.60 5.75 -10.17
C LEU A 438 -7.73 6.31 -11.31
N SER A 439 -6.46 5.93 -11.32
CA SER A 439 -5.52 6.25 -12.40
C SER A 439 -5.64 5.27 -13.58
N GLU A 440 -5.90 5.74 -14.80
CA GLU A 440 -6.25 4.90 -15.96
C GLU A 440 -5.26 3.77 -16.26
N ARG A 441 -3.97 4.05 -16.07
CA ARG A 441 -2.86 3.17 -16.47
C ARG A 441 -2.12 2.62 -15.25
N ASP A 442 -2.83 2.48 -14.15
CA ASP A 442 -2.29 1.94 -12.90
C ASP A 442 -1.62 0.59 -13.15
N LEU A 443 -0.30 0.52 -12.94
CA LEU A 443 0.45 -0.71 -13.15
C LEU A 443 0.18 -1.80 -12.12
N ILE A 444 -0.51 -1.51 -11.01
CA ILE A 444 -0.77 -2.40 -9.88
C ILE A 444 -2.23 -2.89 -9.92
N VAL A 445 -3.18 -1.95 -10.01
CA VAL A 445 -4.62 -2.20 -9.88
C VAL A 445 -5.26 -2.27 -11.27
N ASP A 446 -6.13 -3.25 -11.50
CA ASP A 446 -7.02 -3.23 -12.66
C ASP A 446 -8.15 -2.22 -12.41
N THR A 447 -7.87 -0.95 -12.72
CA THR A 447 -8.78 0.15 -12.44
C THR A 447 -10.06 0.10 -13.26
N LEU A 448 -10.07 -0.55 -14.42
CA LEU A 448 -11.29 -0.74 -15.21
C LEU A 448 -12.22 -1.71 -14.50
N SER A 449 -11.72 -2.87 -14.07
CA SER A 449 -12.51 -3.83 -13.29
C SER A 449 -13.03 -3.21 -11.99
N VAL A 450 -12.21 -2.42 -11.28
CA VAL A 450 -12.65 -1.69 -10.07
C VAL A 450 -13.73 -0.66 -10.39
N ALA A 451 -13.59 0.09 -11.48
CA ALA A 451 -14.59 1.06 -11.92
C ALA A 451 -15.92 0.38 -12.24
N GLU A 452 -15.91 -0.70 -13.02
CA GLU A 452 -17.09 -1.49 -13.38
C GLU A 452 -17.79 -2.05 -12.13
N TYR A 453 -17.02 -2.58 -11.18
CA TYR A 453 -17.54 -3.08 -9.89
C TYR A 453 -18.25 -1.99 -9.09
N LEU A 454 -17.65 -0.79 -8.99
CA LEU A 454 -18.26 0.33 -8.24
C LEU A 454 -19.53 0.84 -8.91
N VAL A 455 -19.51 0.94 -10.24
CA VAL A 455 -20.60 1.44 -11.08
C VAL A 455 -21.78 0.46 -11.13
N GLY A 456 -21.53 -0.85 -10.96
CA GLY A 456 -22.59 -1.83 -10.73
C GLY A 456 -23.55 -2.01 -11.92
N GLY A 457 -23.02 -1.97 -13.15
CA GLY A 457 -23.79 -2.18 -14.38
C GLY A 457 -24.55 -0.95 -14.90
N GLU A 458 -24.31 0.24 -14.33
CA GLU A 458 -24.74 1.49 -14.95
C GLU A 458 -23.97 1.76 -16.26
N ASP A 459 -24.59 2.48 -17.19
CA ASP A 459 -24.00 2.84 -18.48
C ASP A 459 -23.01 4.01 -18.30
N TRP A 460 -21.83 3.69 -17.75
CA TRP A 460 -20.71 4.61 -17.65
C TRP A 460 -19.42 3.93 -18.04
N VAL A 461 -18.72 4.54 -19.00
CA VAL A 461 -17.41 4.09 -19.46
C VAL A 461 -16.40 5.21 -19.20
N PRO A 462 -15.36 4.96 -18.38
CA PRO A 462 -14.34 5.95 -18.10
C PRO A 462 -13.56 6.33 -19.38
N GLY A 463 -13.17 7.59 -19.48
CA GLY A 463 -12.45 8.08 -20.68
C GLY A 463 -11.78 9.43 -20.49
N LYS A 464 -11.24 9.98 -21.58
CA LYS A 464 -10.58 11.30 -21.60
C LYS A 464 -11.59 12.43 -21.70
N ALA A 465 -11.30 13.53 -21.01
CA ALA A 465 -12.05 14.78 -21.16
C ALA A 465 -11.47 15.68 -22.27
N SER A 466 -12.24 15.91 -23.34
CA SER A 466 -11.90 16.86 -24.42
C SER A 466 -12.70 18.17 -24.37
N HIS A 467 -13.92 18.15 -23.83
CA HIS A 467 -14.83 19.30 -23.64
C HIS A 467 -15.67 19.16 -22.35
N GLU A 468 -16.48 20.18 -21.98
CA GLU A 468 -17.28 20.18 -20.73
C GLU A 468 -18.23 18.97 -20.60
N SER A 469 -18.83 18.50 -21.71
CA SER A 469 -19.63 17.26 -21.71
C SER A 469 -18.83 16.02 -21.34
N ASP A 470 -17.51 16.04 -21.53
CA ASP A 470 -16.62 14.93 -21.17
C ASP A 470 -16.16 14.96 -19.71
N GLU A 471 -16.53 15.96 -18.90
CA GLU A 471 -16.31 15.87 -17.45
C GLU A 471 -17.05 14.65 -16.86
N THR A 472 -18.17 14.26 -17.48
CA THR A 472 -18.91 13.02 -17.15
C THR A 472 -18.10 11.75 -17.40
N LYS A 473 -17.11 11.76 -18.31
CA LYS A 473 -16.23 10.59 -18.55
C LYS A 473 -15.13 10.44 -17.52
N ILE A 474 -14.83 11.52 -16.81
CA ILE A 474 -13.79 11.54 -15.78
C ILE A 474 -14.39 11.54 -14.38
N HIS A 475 -15.68 11.82 -14.21
CA HIS A 475 -16.38 11.82 -12.93
C HIS A 475 -17.78 11.23 -13.09
N HIS A 476 -18.09 10.21 -12.28
CA HIS A 476 -19.41 9.59 -12.23
C HIS A 476 -19.88 9.44 -10.79
N ALA A 477 -21.12 9.80 -10.50
CA ALA A 477 -21.76 9.50 -9.23
C ALA A 477 -22.71 8.33 -9.45
N THR A 478 -22.43 7.19 -8.81
CA THR A 478 -23.27 5.99 -8.92
C THR A 478 -24.63 6.23 -8.28
N ARG A 479 -25.62 5.40 -8.62
CA ARG A 479 -26.96 5.40 -7.99
C ARG A 479 -26.90 5.23 -6.48
N ASP A 480 -25.86 4.54 -5.99
CA ASP A 480 -25.64 4.33 -4.58
C ASP A 480 -24.98 5.49 -3.85
N GLY A 481 -24.50 6.51 -4.59
CA GLY A 481 -23.86 7.71 -4.07
C GLY A 481 -22.34 7.65 -3.97
N ILE A 482 -21.68 6.71 -4.66
CA ILE A 482 -20.21 6.67 -4.74
C ILE A 482 -19.75 7.56 -5.90
N GLU A 483 -18.86 8.51 -5.60
CA GLU A 483 -18.21 9.35 -6.61
C GLU A 483 -16.94 8.65 -7.15
N VAL A 484 -16.96 8.22 -8.41
CA VAL A 484 -15.81 7.64 -9.10
C VAL A 484 -15.11 8.73 -9.92
N LEU A 485 -13.86 9.04 -9.57
CA LEU A 485 -13.02 10.00 -10.27
C LEU A 485 -11.95 9.28 -11.08
N TRP A 486 -12.08 9.30 -12.40
CA TRP A 486 -11.10 8.73 -13.32
C TRP A 486 -10.03 9.75 -13.71
N PHE A 487 -8.76 9.34 -13.69
CA PHE A 487 -7.60 10.16 -14.04
C PHE A 487 -6.92 9.62 -15.30
N PRO A 488 -7.22 10.19 -16.48
CA PRO A 488 -6.74 9.65 -17.75
C PRO A 488 -5.23 9.74 -17.93
N GLY A 489 -4.64 8.68 -18.47
CA GLY A 489 -3.21 8.58 -18.80
C GLY A 489 -2.27 8.52 -17.60
N LEU A 490 -2.77 8.58 -16.36
CA LEU A 490 -1.96 8.50 -15.16
C LEU A 490 -1.73 7.04 -14.76
N ASP A 491 -0.51 6.75 -14.32
CA ASP A 491 -0.12 5.54 -13.63
C ASP A 491 -0.35 5.71 -12.11
N HIS A 492 -0.23 4.62 -11.35
CA HIS A 492 -0.42 4.58 -9.90
C HIS A 492 0.32 5.72 -9.19
N SER A 493 -0.35 6.42 -8.27
CA SER A 493 0.16 7.57 -7.51
C SER A 493 0.46 8.84 -8.32
N GLN A 494 0.38 8.83 -9.66
CA GLN A 494 0.69 10.03 -10.46
C GLN A 494 -0.34 11.14 -10.30
N LEU A 495 -1.50 10.87 -9.69
CA LEU A 495 -2.46 11.90 -9.28
C LEU A 495 -1.86 12.92 -8.29
N PHE A 496 -0.71 12.62 -7.68
CA PHE A 496 0.07 13.56 -6.86
C PHE A 496 1.17 14.30 -7.63
N ASP A 497 1.44 14.01 -8.90
CA ASP A 497 2.59 14.58 -9.61
C ASP A 497 2.33 16.02 -10.07
N THR A 498 1.09 16.34 -10.48
CA THR A 498 0.76 17.67 -11.02
C THR A 498 -0.12 18.50 -10.10
N LYS A 499 0.01 19.82 -10.23
CA LYS A 499 -0.85 20.76 -9.52
C LYS A 499 -2.33 20.59 -9.87
N LYS A 500 -2.64 20.25 -11.12
CA LYS A 500 -4.01 20.14 -11.62
C LYS A 500 -4.72 18.93 -10.99
N ASP A 501 -4.04 17.79 -10.94
CA ASP A 501 -4.61 16.53 -10.45
C ASP A 501 -4.78 16.57 -8.93
N GLN A 502 -3.78 17.07 -8.21
CA GLN A 502 -3.89 17.31 -6.76
C GLN A 502 -5.09 18.20 -6.40
N GLU A 503 -5.34 19.26 -7.17
CA GLU A 503 -6.44 20.19 -6.91
C GLU A 503 -7.81 19.54 -7.17
N ARG A 504 -7.89 18.60 -8.10
CA ARG A 504 -9.11 17.84 -8.36
C ARG A 504 -9.48 16.95 -7.17
N VAL A 505 -8.51 16.29 -6.56
CA VAL A 505 -8.71 15.53 -5.31
C VAL A 505 -9.03 16.46 -4.14
N CYS A 506 -8.31 17.58 -4.01
CA CYS A 506 -8.54 18.56 -2.95
C CYS A 506 -9.97 19.14 -2.99
N ARG A 507 -10.56 19.34 -4.18
CA ARG A 507 -11.95 19.80 -4.32
C ARG A 507 -12.94 18.86 -3.64
N VAL A 508 -12.83 17.55 -3.92
CA VAL A 508 -13.68 16.52 -3.29
C VAL A 508 -13.48 16.50 -1.78
N LEU A 509 -12.22 16.51 -1.32
CA LEU A 509 -11.92 16.53 0.11
C LEU A 509 -12.51 17.74 0.82
N ARG A 510 -12.38 18.94 0.24
CA ARG A 510 -12.97 20.16 0.81
C ARG A 510 -14.50 20.06 0.88
N GLN A 511 -15.15 19.53 -0.15
CA GLN A 511 -16.60 19.30 -0.16
C GLN A 511 -17.03 18.29 0.91
N TYR A 512 -16.24 17.24 1.13
CA TYR A 512 -16.56 16.20 2.11
C TYR A 512 -16.33 16.67 3.55
N CYS A 513 -15.36 17.56 3.73
CA CYS A 513 -15.08 18.16 5.03
C CYS A 513 -16.15 19.18 5.45
N THR A 514 -16.95 19.76 4.56
CA THR A 514 -18.04 20.68 4.94
C THR A 514 -19.09 19.96 5.79
N GLN A 515 -19.35 20.49 6.98
CA GLN A 515 -20.46 20.03 7.83
C GLN A 515 -21.78 20.42 7.18
N LEU A 516 -22.69 19.45 7.03
CA LEU A 516 -24.07 19.69 6.59
C LEU A 516 -24.93 20.15 7.75
#